data_AF-A0A2V9Y6W6-F1
#
_entry.id   AF-A0A2V9Y6W6-F1
#
_cell.length_a   1.000
_cell.length_b   1.000
_cell.length_c   1.000
_cell.angle_alpha   90.00
_cell.angle_beta   90.00
_cell.angle_gamma   90.00
#
_symmetry.space_group_name_H-M   'P 1'
#
loop_
_entity.id
_entity.type
_entity.pdbx_description
1 polymer ?
#
loop_
_entity_poly.entity_id
_entity_poly.type
_entity_poly.pdbx_seq_one_letter_code
_entity_poly.pdbx_strand_id
1 'polypeptide(L)'
;MDVTKDAVVKTLHFDSETGMPQYDPVARKVYVNLQDSNIFAVIDPATDEVIGRYPVGRCKGNHGMTLDPEHHRAFLSSEENNLMTVFDLDKHEPIAYLDMAGASGKRYFCLSRGSELSSLPRLRIPGTFANGLSSRLLASVSRTCKSQLIRTETGHRPRRR
;
A
#
# COMPACT_ATOMS: atom_id res chain seq x y z
N MET A 1 -10.44 13.50 -2.81
CA MET A 1 -10.91 14.15 -4.04
C MET A 1 -12.41 14.06 -4.09
N ASP A 2 -13.06 15.18 -4.36
CA ASP A 2 -14.42 15.21 -4.87
C ASP A 2 -14.37 14.82 -6.34
N VAL A 3 -14.83 13.60 -6.65
CA VAL A 3 -14.80 13.05 -8.02
C VAL A 3 -15.81 13.72 -8.95
N THR A 4 -16.74 14.51 -8.41
CA THR A 4 -17.75 15.23 -9.20
C THR A 4 -17.28 16.62 -9.60
N LYS A 5 -16.42 17.23 -8.78
CA LYS A 5 -15.87 18.58 -9.00
C LYS A 5 -14.41 18.58 -9.43
N ASP A 6 -13.79 17.40 -9.48
CA ASP A 6 -12.34 17.21 -9.69
C ASP A 6 -11.50 18.10 -8.75
N ALA A 7 -11.90 18.14 -7.47
CA ALA A 7 -11.33 19.06 -6.49
C ALA A 7 -10.77 18.35 -5.26
N VAL A 8 -9.66 18.86 -4.72
CA VAL A 8 -9.10 18.40 -3.45
C VAL A 8 -10.00 18.89 -2.31
N VAL A 9 -10.54 17.94 -1.55
CA VAL A 9 -11.38 18.21 -0.37
C VAL A 9 -10.50 18.51 0.84
N LYS A 10 -9.47 17.68 1.06
CA LYS A 10 -8.52 17.80 2.16
C LYS A 10 -7.20 17.16 1.76
N THR A 11 -6.10 17.73 2.24
CA THR A 11 -4.75 17.16 2.14
C THR A 11 -4.29 16.80 3.54
N LEU A 12 -3.83 15.56 3.72
CA LEU A 12 -3.22 15.10 4.96
C LEU A 12 -1.70 15.11 4.79
N HIS A 13 -1.01 15.82 5.69
CA HIS A 13 0.44 15.95 5.68
C HIS A 13 1.10 14.94 6.61
N PHE A 14 2.17 14.31 6.12
CA PHE A 14 3.00 13.39 6.87
C PHE A 14 4.48 13.78 6.75
N ASP A 15 5.22 13.66 7.85
CA ASP A 15 6.66 13.88 7.92
C ASP A 15 7.46 12.61 7.55
N SER A 16 7.02 11.91 6.50
CA SER A 16 7.66 10.68 6.00
C SER A 16 7.25 10.45 4.56
N GLU A 17 8.09 9.76 3.78
CA GLU A 17 7.68 9.25 2.49
C GLU A 17 6.44 8.36 2.62
N THR A 18 5.36 8.68 1.89
CA THR A 18 4.11 7.93 1.93
C THR A 18 4.08 6.86 0.85
N GLY A 19 3.75 5.63 1.22
CA GLY A 19 3.40 4.57 0.26
C GLY A 19 1.98 4.75 -0.29
N MET A 20 1.55 3.84 -1.17
CA MET A 20 0.21 3.87 -1.74
C MET A 20 -0.85 3.57 -0.65
N PRO A 21 -1.86 4.45 -0.46
CA PRO A 21 -2.95 4.20 0.48
C PRO A 21 -3.75 2.95 0.09
N GLN A 22 -4.18 2.18 1.08
CA GLN A 22 -5.10 1.04 0.91
C GLN A 22 -6.39 1.29 1.70
N TYR A 23 -7.54 0.99 1.11
CA TYR A 23 -8.84 1.11 1.79
C TYR A 23 -9.34 -0.27 2.22
N ASP A 24 -9.69 -0.39 3.50
CA ASP A 24 -10.40 -1.55 4.04
C ASP A 24 -11.91 -1.31 3.98
N PRO A 25 -12.67 -2.05 3.17
CA PRO A 25 -14.12 -1.88 3.07
C PRO A 25 -14.90 -2.45 4.27
N VAL A 26 -14.32 -3.39 5.04
CA VAL A 26 -14.95 -4.00 6.21
C VAL A 26 -14.81 -3.08 7.42
N ALA A 27 -13.57 -2.68 7.73
CA ALA A 27 -13.29 -1.75 8.83
C ALA A 27 -13.63 -0.28 8.50
N ARG A 28 -13.80 0.04 7.20
CA ARG A 28 -14.02 1.39 6.67
C ARG A 28 -12.88 2.36 7.05
N LYS A 29 -11.64 1.88 6.97
CA LYS A 29 -10.43 2.66 7.29
C LYS A 29 -9.50 2.73 6.09
N VAL A 30 -8.70 3.79 6.02
CA VAL A 30 -7.62 3.93 5.04
C VAL A 30 -6.28 3.76 5.76
N TYR A 31 -5.42 2.91 5.22
CA TYR A 31 -4.10 2.62 5.75
C TYR A 31 -3.03 3.20 4.82
N VAL A 32 -2.02 3.85 5.39
CA VAL A 32 -0.92 4.49 4.63
C VAL A 32 0.42 4.13 5.25
N ASN A 33 1.32 3.57 4.44
CA ASN A 33 2.70 3.35 4.85
C ASN A 33 3.46 4.68 4.97
N LEU A 34 4.21 4.84 6.05
CA LEU A 34 5.15 5.94 6.27
C LEU A 34 6.57 5.35 6.32
N GLN A 35 7.21 5.27 5.16
CA GLN A 35 8.30 4.34 4.88
C GLN A 35 9.55 4.62 5.72
N ASP A 36 10.00 5.88 5.73
CA ASP A 36 11.20 6.31 6.48
C ASP A 36 11.04 6.14 7.99
N SER A 37 9.80 6.18 8.47
CA SER A 37 9.47 6.10 9.89
C SER A 37 9.24 4.66 10.36
N ASN A 38 9.16 3.67 9.46
CA ASN A 38 8.80 2.28 9.79
C ASN A 38 7.50 2.19 10.61
N ILE A 39 6.51 2.98 10.20
CA ILE A 39 5.17 2.97 10.76
C ILE A 39 4.15 2.95 9.63
N PHE A 40 2.89 2.65 9.94
CA PHE A 40 1.77 3.03 9.09
C PHE A 40 0.77 3.86 9.87
N ALA A 41 0.04 4.72 9.15
CA ALA A 41 -1.03 5.53 9.68
C ALA A 41 -2.40 4.94 9.32
N VAL A 42 -3.36 5.13 10.21
CA VAL A 42 -4.77 4.82 9.99
C VAL A 42 -5.54 6.12 9.87
N ILE A 43 -6.33 6.25 8.82
CA ILE A 43 -7.17 7.41 8.54
C ILE A 43 -8.63 6.97 8.60
N ASP A 44 -9.46 7.77 9.26
CA ASP A 44 -10.91 7.66 9.16
C ASP A 44 -11.41 8.50 7.97
N PRO A 45 -11.95 7.87 6.92
CA PRO A 45 -12.46 8.59 5.75
C PRO A 45 -13.79 9.33 6.00
N ALA A 46 -14.45 9.13 7.15
CA ALA A 46 -15.66 9.87 7.50
C ALA A 46 -15.35 11.26 8.08
N THR A 47 -14.22 11.40 8.78
CA THR A 47 -13.77 12.66 9.38
C THR A 47 -12.57 13.27 8.65
N ASP A 48 -11.96 12.50 7.73
CA ASP A 48 -10.69 12.79 7.09
C ASP A 48 -9.57 13.05 8.13
N GLU A 49 -9.48 12.24 9.17
CA GLU A 49 -8.50 12.40 10.26
C GLU A 49 -7.61 11.18 10.42
N VAL A 50 -6.36 11.42 10.81
CA VAL A 50 -5.45 10.34 11.22
C VAL A 50 -5.82 9.91 12.63
N ILE A 51 -6.33 8.70 12.77
CA ILE A 51 -6.82 8.14 14.04
C ILE A 51 -5.80 7.23 14.73
N GLY A 52 -4.71 6.88 14.05
CA GLY A 52 -3.69 6.00 14.60
C GLY A 52 -2.40 6.00 13.81
N ARG A 53 -1.31 5.66 14.49
CA ARG A 53 0.01 5.43 13.91
C ARG A 53 0.66 4.28 14.64
N TYR A 54 1.06 3.24 13.90
CA TYR A 54 1.52 2.00 14.50
C TYR A 54 2.85 1.56 13.90
N PRO A 55 3.83 1.16 14.73
CA PRO A 55 5.10 0.66 14.25
C PRO A 55 4.92 -0.68 13.54
N VAL A 56 5.63 -0.87 12.42
CA VAL A 56 5.59 -2.12 11.65
C VAL A 56 6.55 -3.19 12.21
N GLY A 57 7.14 -2.91 13.38
CA GLY A 57 8.06 -3.80 14.09
C GLY A 57 9.39 -3.96 13.38
N ARG A 58 9.76 -5.20 13.03
CA ARG A 58 11.06 -5.52 12.40
C ARG A 58 11.16 -5.11 10.92
N CYS A 59 10.06 -4.72 10.28
CA CYS A 59 10.06 -4.25 8.90
C CYS A 59 10.82 -2.91 8.78
N LYS A 60 11.67 -2.80 7.76
CA LYS A 60 12.45 -1.59 7.46
C LYS A 60 12.18 -1.11 6.04
N GLY A 61 11.79 0.16 5.89
CA GLY A 61 11.33 0.72 4.63
C GLY A 61 10.06 0.02 4.15
N ASN A 62 8.97 0.08 4.93
CA ASN A 62 7.71 -0.52 4.55
C ASN A 62 7.13 0.17 3.31
N HIS A 63 7.28 -0.44 2.14
CA HIS A 63 6.83 0.18 0.88
C HIS A 63 5.52 -0.44 0.38
N GLY A 64 5.48 -1.75 0.23
CA GLY A 64 4.30 -2.49 -0.22
C GLY A 64 3.37 -2.83 0.94
N MET A 65 2.07 -2.67 0.73
CA MET A 65 1.02 -3.09 1.66
C MET A 65 -0.14 -3.71 0.91
N THR A 66 -0.64 -4.82 1.43
CA THR A 66 -1.91 -5.42 1.01
C THR A 66 -2.74 -5.73 2.24
N LEU A 67 -4.05 -5.56 2.13
CA LEU A 67 -4.99 -5.83 3.21
C LEU A 67 -5.71 -7.15 2.95
N ASP A 68 -6.01 -7.84 4.04
CA ASP A 68 -6.94 -8.97 4.11
C ASP A 68 -8.07 -8.57 5.07
N PRO A 69 -9.10 -7.87 4.56
CA PRO A 69 -10.20 -7.37 5.36
C PRO A 69 -11.01 -8.47 6.05
N GLU A 70 -11.09 -9.67 5.46
CA GLU A 70 -11.88 -10.79 6.02
C GLU A 70 -11.26 -11.33 7.31
N HIS A 71 -9.92 -11.29 7.41
CA HIS A 71 -9.19 -11.78 8.58
C HIS A 71 -8.55 -10.66 9.41
N HIS A 72 -8.86 -9.39 9.10
CA HIS A 72 -8.35 -8.22 9.80
C HIS A 72 -6.82 -8.17 9.84
N ARG A 73 -6.19 -8.42 8.69
CA ARG A 73 -4.72 -8.46 8.56
C ARG A 73 -4.18 -7.51 7.51
N ALA A 74 -2.97 -7.03 7.73
CA ALA A 74 -2.17 -6.34 6.73
C ALA A 74 -0.85 -7.08 6.50
N PHE A 75 -0.43 -7.16 5.24
CA PHE A 75 0.83 -7.72 4.82
C PHE A 75 1.72 -6.59 4.32
N LEU A 76 2.83 -6.35 5.01
CA LEU A 76 3.73 -5.24 4.72
C LEU A 76 5.06 -5.80 4.24
N SER A 77 5.52 -5.37 3.07
CA SER A 77 6.83 -5.75 2.53
C SER A 77 7.86 -4.67 2.83
N SER A 78 8.96 -5.08 3.46
CA SER A 78 10.16 -4.27 3.62
C SER A 78 10.96 -4.21 2.32
N GLU A 79 11.45 -3.03 1.95
CA GLU A 79 12.44 -2.90 0.88
C GLU A 79 13.88 -2.98 1.39
N GLU A 80 14.15 -2.64 2.65
CA GLU A 80 15.54 -2.56 3.15
C GLU A 80 16.08 -3.89 3.70
N ASN A 81 15.22 -4.71 4.33
CA ASN A 81 15.66 -5.92 5.02
C ASN A 81 14.99 -7.21 4.53
N ASN A 82 14.31 -7.18 3.38
CA ASN A 82 13.69 -8.36 2.74
C ASN A 82 12.76 -9.16 3.67
N LEU A 83 12.07 -8.49 4.59
CA LEU A 83 11.05 -9.10 5.44
C LEU A 83 9.65 -8.78 4.93
N MET A 84 8.73 -9.73 5.10
CA MET A 84 7.30 -9.46 5.07
C MET A 84 6.74 -9.57 6.48
N THR A 85 6.02 -8.55 6.92
CA THR A 85 5.35 -8.52 8.23
C THR A 85 3.87 -8.81 8.04
N VAL A 86 3.34 -9.74 8.83
CA VAL A 86 1.91 -9.93 9.00
C VAL A 86 1.50 -9.13 10.22
N PHE A 87 0.55 -8.22 10.06
CA PHE A 87 0.11 -7.28 11.06
C PHE A 87 -1.38 -7.50 11.36
N ASP A 88 -1.72 -7.56 12.64
CA ASP A 88 -3.09 -7.69 13.14
C ASP A 88 -3.71 -6.30 13.27
N LEU A 89 -4.75 -6.03 12.48
CA LEU A 89 -5.37 -4.71 12.39
C LEU A 89 -6.27 -4.39 13.60
N ASP A 90 -6.73 -5.41 14.33
CA ASP A 90 -7.57 -5.19 15.53
C ASP A 90 -6.71 -4.90 16.76
N LYS A 91 -5.60 -5.62 16.90
CA LYS A 91 -4.64 -5.44 18.01
C LYS A 91 -3.63 -4.34 17.77
N HIS A 92 -3.50 -3.91 16.52
CA HIS A 92 -2.51 -2.94 16.09
C HIS A 92 -1.06 -3.36 16.38
N GLU A 93 -0.74 -4.63 16.14
CA GLU A 93 0.61 -5.16 16.35
C GLU A 93 1.05 -6.16 15.27
N PRO A 94 2.36 -6.27 15.00
CA PRO A 94 2.89 -7.32 14.13
C PRO A 94 2.80 -8.69 14.82
N ILE A 95 2.23 -9.67 14.12
CA ILE A 95 2.00 -11.03 14.64
C ILE A 95 2.91 -12.08 14.00
N ALA A 96 3.51 -11.80 12.85
CA ALA A 96 4.48 -12.69 12.24
C ALA A 96 5.46 -11.94 11.32
N TYR A 97 6.63 -12.56 11.10
CA TYR A 97 7.64 -12.11 10.16
C TYR A 97 8.05 -13.27 9.26
N LEU A 98 8.09 -13.01 7.97
CA LEU A 98 8.39 -13.98 6.93
C LEU A 98 9.59 -13.47 6.13
N ASP A 99 10.62 -14.29 6.01
CA ASP A 99 11.78 -13.95 5.18
C ASP A 99 11.39 -14.02 3.70
N MET A 100 11.52 -12.91 2.97
CA MET A 100 11.35 -12.90 1.53
C MET A 100 12.67 -13.40 0.91
N ALA A 101 12.76 -14.72 0.70
CA ALA A 101 13.96 -15.33 0.14
C ALA A 101 14.35 -14.68 -1.22
N GLY A 102 15.51 -14.01 -1.20
CA GLY A 102 16.36 -13.63 -2.32
C GLY A 102 15.69 -13.43 -3.68
N ALA A 103 15.10 -12.26 -3.91
CA ALA A 103 15.12 -11.56 -5.19
C ALA A 103 14.51 -10.16 -4.98
N SER A 104 15.34 -9.14 -5.17
CA SER A 104 14.91 -7.77 -5.40
C SER A 104 13.86 -7.74 -6.52
N GLY A 105 12.61 -7.59 -6.17
CA GLY A 105 11.52 -7.49 -7.12
C GLY A 105 10.20 -7.35 -6.37
N LYS A 106 9.44 -6.30 -6.67
CA LYS A 106 8.10 -6.06 -6.15
C LYS A 106 7.22 -7.29 -6.45
N ARG A 107 7.16 -8.25 -5.53
CA ARG A 107 6.23 -9.37 -5.62
C ARG A 107 4.90 -8.86 -5.11
N TYR A 108 4.03 -8.49 -6.05
CA TYR A 108 2.64 -8.21 -5.75
C TYR A 108 2.01 -9.49 -5.22
N PHE A 109 1.72 -9.55 -3.92
CA PHE A 109 0.85 -10.56 -3.36
C PHE A 109 -0.59 -10.18 -3.72
N CYS A 110 -1.19 -10.93 -4.64
CA CYS A 110 -2.63 -10.84 -4.87
C CYS A 110 -3.32 -11.80 -3.91
N LEU A 111 -3.95 -11.28 -2.85
CA LEU A 111 -4.86 -12.06 -2.03
C LEU A 111 -6.23 -12.04 -2.70
N SER A 112 -6.40 -12.85 -3.74
CA SER A 112 -7.73 -13.14 -4.26
C SER A 112 -8.39 -14.20 -3.37
N ARG A 113 -9.67 -13.98 -3.05
CA ARG A 113 -10.55 -14.95 -2.38
C ARG A 113 -10.29 -16.38 -2.87
N GLY A 114 -9.97 -17.24 -1.91
CA GLY A 114 -9.92 -18.71 -1.99
C GLY A 114 -9.75 -19.30 -3.38
N SER A 115 -8.51 -19.52 -3.82
CA SER A 115 -8.13 -20.71 -4.59
C SER A 115 -6.61 -20.78 -4.76
N GLU A 116 -6.05 -21.84 -4.20
CA GLU A 116 -4.80 -22.54 -4.56
C GLU A 116 -3.57 -21.72 -4.97
N LEU A 117 -2.50 -21.89 -4.17
CA LEU A 117 -1.10 -21.72 -4.57
C LEU A 117 -0.78 -22.63 -5.77
N SER A 118 -1.23 -22.26 -6.97
CA SER A 118 -0.75 -22.84 -8.21
C SER A 118 0.52 -22.10 -8.62
N SER A 119 1.63 -22.85 -8.61
CA SER A 119 2.93 -22.40 -9.09
C SER A 119 2.81 -21.97 -10.56
N LEU A 120 2.86 -20.67 -10.84
CA LEU A 120 2.92 -20.18 -12.22
C LEU A 120 4.29 -20.52 -12.83
N PRO A 121 4.34 -21.01 -14.09
CA PRO A 121 5.60 -21.37 -14.75
C PRO A 121 6.41 -20.12 -15.09
N ARG A 122 7.75 -20.26 -15.03
CA ARG A 122 8.74 -19.22 -15.34
C ARG A 122 8.49 -18.63 -16.74
N LEU A 123 7.93 -17.43 -16.82
CA LEU A 123 7.92 -16.66 -18.05
C LEU A 123 9.27 -15.96 -18.20
N ARG A 124 10.07 -16.43 -19.17
CA ARG A 124 11.35 -15.87 -19.58
C ARG A 124 11.06 -14.72 -20.56
N ILE A 125 11.32 -13.47 -20.16
CA ILE A 125 11.25 -12.32 -21.07
C ILE A 125 12.70 -11.97 -21.50
N PRO A 126 13.06 -12.06 -22.78
CA PRO A 126 14.30 -11.47 -23.27
C PRO A 126 14.11 -9.95 -23.39
N GLY A 127 15.15 -9.20 -23.01
CA GLY A 127 15.11 -7.75 -22.91
C GLY A 127 14.82 -7.03 -24.23
N THR A 128 14.39 -5.78 -24.14
CA THR A 128 15.06 -4.57 -24.66
C THR A 128 14.19 -3.37 -24.24
N PHE A 129 14.80 -2.33 -23.70
CA PHE A 129 14.15 -1.03 -23.49
C PHE A 129 13.73 -0.44 -24.85
N ALA A 130 12.46 -0.05 -24.99
CA ALA A 130 12.04 0.89 -26.03
C ALA A 130 10.82 1.69 -25.55
N ASN A 131 10.97 3.00 -25.57
CA ASN A 131 9.98 4.00 -25.22
C ASN A 131 8.80 3.98 -26.21
N GLY A 132 7.59 4.18 -25.66
CA GLY A 132 6.42 4.67 -26.39
C GLY A 132 5.55 3.60 -27.05
N LEU A 133 4.32 3.44 -26.54
CA LEU A 133 3.08 3.01 -27.22
C LEU A 133 1.97 3.06 -26.15
N SER A 134 1.10 4.07 -26.16
CA SER A 134 -0.15 4.18 -26.94
C SER A 134 -1.38 3.81 -26.11
N SER A 135 -2.34 4.73 -26.13
CA SER A 135 -3.40 5.01 -25.16
C SER A 135 -4.63 4.10 -25.24
N ARG A 136 -4.48 2.78 -25.42
CA ARG A 136 -5.63 1.89 -25.64
C ARG A 136 -5.70 0.58 -24.84
N LEU A 137 -4.96 0.45 -23.73
CA LEU A 137 -5.06 -0.73 -22.86
C LEU A 137 -5.37 -0.39 -21.38
N LEU A 138 -6.27 0.56 -21.15
CA LEU A 138 -6.75 0.95 -19.80
C LEU A 138 -8.28 0.87 -19.65
N ALA A 139 -8.96 0.10 -20.50
CA ALA A 139 -10.42 0.00 -20.48
C ALA A 139 -10.88 -1.45 -20.38
N SER A 140 -10.84 -2.03 -19.16
CA SER A 140 -11.73 -3.12 -18.74
C SER A 140 -11.52 -3.47 -17.25
N VAL A 141 -11.80 -2.54 -16.34
CA VAL A 141 -12.33 -2.90 -15.01
C VAL A 141 -13.48 -1.94 -14.71
N SER A 142 -14.69 -2.47 -14.87
CA SER A 142 -15.95 -1.76 -14.84
C SER A 142 -16.33 -1.34 -13.43
N ARG A 143 -16.67 -0.05 -13.28
CA ARG A 143 -17.76 0.53 -12.49
C ARG A 143 -18.26 -0.32 -11.31
N THR A 144 -17.88 0.06 -10.10
CA THR A 144 -18.77 0.54 -9.03
C THR A 144 -17.88 0.84 -7.81
N CYS A 145 -17.35 2.06 -7.70
CA CYS A 145 -16.80 2.53 -6.44
C CYS A 145 -16.88 4.06 -6.40
N LYS A 146 -17.94 4.58 -5.77
CA LYS A 146 -17.94 5.95 -5.24
C LYS A 146 -17.12 5.87 -3.95
N SER A 147 -15.87 6.34 -3.95
CA SER A 147 -15.13 6.60 -2.71
C SER A 147 -13.94 7.53 -2.98
N GLN A 148 -13.84 8.58 -2.18
CA GLN A 148 -12.86 9.65 -2.30
C GLN A 148 -11.42 9.14 -2.40
N LEU A 149 -10.70 9.59 -3.43
CA LEU A 149 -9.25 9.43 -3.51
C LEU A 149 -8.58 10.42 -2.54
N ILE A 150 -8.06 9.95 -1.40
CA ILE A 150 -7.28 10.80 -0.48
C ILE A 150 -5.90 11.01 -1.10
N ARG A 151 -5.54 12.27 -1.35
CA ARG A 151 -4.22 12.65 -1.84
C ARG A 151 -3.31 12.88 -0.63
N THR A 152 -2.28 12.06 -0.49
CA THR A 152 -1.22 12.23 0.52
C THR A 152 -0.03 12.91 -0.15
N GLU A 153 0.53 13.92 0.49
CA GLU A 153 1.72 14.62 -0.01
C GLU A 153 2.84 14.54 1.02
N THR A 154 4.02 14.11 0.56
CA THR A 154 5.26 14.08 1.35
C THR A 154 5.76 15.52 1.56
N GLY A 155 5.92 15.94 2.81
CA GLY A 155 6.55 17.23 3.13
C GLY A 155 8.05 17.19 2.85
N HIS A 156 8.51 17.77 1.73
CA HIS A 156 9.93 17.86 1.41
C HIS A 156 10.57 19.01 2.22
N ARG A 157 11.40 18.73 3.23
CA ARG A 157 12.29 19.74 3.82
C ARG A 157 13.44 20.03 2.84
N PRO A 158 13.76 21.30 2.54
CA PRO A 158 14.89 21.61 1.68
C PRO A 158 16.20 21.19 2.36
N ARG A 159 17.01 20.41 1.65
CA ARG A 159 18.41 20.16 2.05
C ARG A 159 19.16 21.49 2.01
N ARG A 160 19.57 21.99 3.17
CA ARG A 160 20.61 23.04 3.26
C ARG A 160 21.96 22.42 2.88
N ARG A 161 22.57 22.91 1.82
CA ARG A 161 24.02 23.17 1.73
C ARG A 161 24.23 24.35 0.79
#